data_AF-A0A1I1TJE8-F1
#
_entry.id   AF-A0A1I1TJE8-F1
#
_cell.length_a   1.000
_cell.length_b   1.000
_cell.length_c   1.000
_cell.angle_alpha   90.00
_cell.angle_beta   90.00
_cell.angle_gamma   90.00
#
_symmetry.space_group_name_H-M   'P 1'
#
loop_
_entity.id
_entity.type
_entity.pdbx_description
1 polymer ?
#
loop_
_entity_poly.entity_id
_entity_poly.type
_entity_poly.pdbx_seq_one_letter_code
_entity_poly.pdbx_strand_id
1 'polypeptide(L)'
;MLAYINMTPQQFKCDWRNTDQPLSPISPERLIRFNILPFTNEFLTISGLPVYASPFLSFADDSTSIIDGINKLTEQFNFGNLQAEYEKYINIGLCRDGDPIVVNTSSNDQIEQLEHKNNFQSVFFNTSINHLANFLIIYRDFEDDIMREYGEEGIRNCYFTDAQFEILKKQMIEIDELALTGRGFWKEELEIILSLRKDYLESLKEQTEE
;
A
#
# COMPACT_ATOMS: atom_id res chain seq x y z
N MET A 1 -12.86 8.89 22.48
CA MET A 1 -12.66 9.35 21.09
C MET A 1 -11.26 9.92 21.05
N LEU A 2 -10.25 9.07 20.78
CA LEU A 2 -8.89 9.55 20.61
C LEU A 2 -8.86 10.27 19.26
N ALA A 3 -8.56 11.56 19.27
CA ALA A 3 -8.30 12.31 18.06
C ALA A 3 -7.05 11.70 17.43
N TYR A 4 -7.23 10.90 16.38
CA TYR A 4 -6.12 10.41 15.59
C TYR A 4 -5.43 11.64 14.98
N ILE A 5 -4.19 11.88 15.37
CA ILE A 5 -3.38 12.92 14.74
C ILE A 5 -3.04 12.37 13.36
N ASN A 6 -3.68 12.91 12.32
CA ASN A 6 -3.31 12.62 10.94
C ASN A 6 -1.83 12.96 10.74
N MET A 7 -1.09 12.05 10.13
CA MET A 7 0.31 12.29 9.76
C MET A 7 0.31 13.36 8.68
N THR A 8 1.06 14.44 8.91
CA THR A 8 1.21 15.47 7.87
C THR A 8 2.11 14.95 6.76
N PRO A 9 2.02 15.48 5.53
CA PRO A 9 2.92 15.10 4.45
C PRO A 9 4.40 15.32 4.82
N GLN A 10 4.72 16.40 5.54
CA GLN A 10 6.08 16.67 6.02
C GLN A 10 6.52 15.63 7.05
N GLN A 11 5.62 15.21 7.93
CA GLN A 11 5.90 14.17 8.91
C GLN A 11 6.19 12.84 8.21
N PHE A 12 5.35 12.43 7.24
CA PHE A 12 5.61 11.24 6.43
C PHE A 12 6.96 11.31 5.71
N LYS A 13 7.28 12.46 5.12
CA LYS A 13 8.57 12.69 4.45
C LYS A 13 9.78 12.54 5.38
N CYS A 14 9.66 12.99 6.63
CA CYS A 14 10.70 12.82 7.65
C CYS A 14 10.79 11.38 8.15
N ASP A 15 9.64 10.72 8.32
CA ASP A 15 9.55 9.38 8.88
C ASP A 15 9.88 8.30 7.84
N TRP A 16 9.72 8.58 6.55
CA TRP A 16 10.15 7.72 5.46
C TRP A 16 11.66 7.77 5.26
N ARG A 17 12.36 6.96 6.05
CA ARG A 17 13.83 6.89 6.12
C ARG A 17 14.51 6.06 5.04
N ASN A 18 13.75 5.33 4.21
CA ASN A 18 14.34 4.37 3.28
C ASN A 18 14.88 5.08 2.02
N THR A 19 16.21 5.20 1.91
CA THR A 19 16.86 5.94 0.83
C THR A 19 16.85 5.21 -0.51
N ASP A 20 16.75 3.88 -0.48
CA ASP A 20 16.70 3.05 -1.68
C ASP A 20 15.28 2.98 -2.27
N GLN A 21 14.30 3.49 -1.51
CA GLN A 21 12.90 3.62 -1.88
C GLN A 21 12.50 5.10 -1.79
N PRO A 22 13.06 5.98 -2.63
CA PRO A 22 12.87 7.41 -2.50
C PRO A 22 11.39 7.77 -2.68
N LEU A 23 10.97 8.85 -2.02
CA LEU A 23 9.66 9.43 -2.23
C LEU A 23 9.61 10.16 -3.59
N SER A 24 8.45 10.08 -4.24
CA SER A 24 8.18 10.66 -5.56
C SER A 24 7.03 11.67 -5.47
N PRO A 25 7.30 12.95 -5.14
CA PRO A 25 6.29 13.99 -5.13
C PRO A 25 5.75 14.26 -6.54
N ILE A 26 4.47 14.60 -6.63
CA ILE A 26 3.77 14.88 -7.89
C ILE A 26 3.53 16.39 -8.03
N SER A 27 3.76 16.93 -9.21
CA SER A 27 3.53 18.35 -9.48
C SER A 27 2.05 18.73 -9.33
N PRO A 28 1.74 19.91 -8.74
CA PRO A 28 0.37 20.42 -8.69
C PRO A 28 -0.28 20.51 -10.08
N GLU A 29 0.51 20.83 -11.11
CA GLU A 29 0.08 20.91 -12.51
C GLU A 29 -0.41 19.56 -13.04
N ARG A 30 0.20 18.45 -12.60
CA ARG A 30 -0.26 17.10 -12.94
C ARG A 30 -1.53 16.75 -12.16
N LEU A 31 -1.60 17.13 -10.88
CA LEU A 31 -2.71 16.77 -10.00
C LEU A 31 -4.01 17.55 -10.26
N ILE A 32 -3.94 18.77 -10.79
CA ILE A 32 -5.13 19.64 -11.00
C ILE A 32 -6.20 19.01 -11.90
N ARG A 33 -5.82 18.03 -12.74
CA ARG A 33 -6.73 17.32 -13.65
C ARG A 33 -7.48 16.17 -12.95
N PHE A 34 -7.08 15.82 -11.74
CA PHE A 34 -7.70 14.77 -10.93
C PHE A 34 -8.59 15.43 -9.89
N ASN A 35 -9.84 15.01 -9.80
CA ASN A 35 -10.81 15.52 -8.83
C ASN A 35 -10.57 14.94 -7.42
N ILE A 36 -9.31 14.94 -6.97
CA ILE A 36 -8.88 14.48 -5.65
C ILE A 36 -9.08 15.57 -4.61
N LEU A 37 -9.31 15.18 -3.37
CA LEU A 37 -9.50 16.07 -2.24
C LEU A 37 -8.25 16.89 -1.91
N PRO A 38 -8.40 18.08 -1.31
CA PRO A 38 -7.28 18.97 -1.00
C PRO A 38 -6.16 18.32 -0.19
N PHE A 39 -6.50 17.51 0.81
CA PHE A 39 -5.49 16.83 1.63
C PHE A 39 -4.69 15.80 0.82
N THR A 40 -5.36 15.00 -0.02
CA THR A 40 -4.67 14.03 -0.90
C THR A 40 -3.76 14.74 -1.88
N ASN A 41 -4.23 15.84 -2.46
CA ASN A 41 -3.44 16.68 -3.35
C ASN A 41 -2.19 17.23 -2.65
N GLU A 42 -2.35 17.80 -1.46
CA GLU A 42 -1.24 18.32 -0.64
C GLU A 42 -0.24 17.21 -0.29
N PHE A 43 -0.74 16.02 0.10
CA PHE A 43 0.09 14.88 0.43
C PHE A 43 0.96 14.43 -0.75
N LEU A 44 0.34 14.21 -1.91
CA LEU A 44 1.06 13.81 -3.12
C LEU A 44 2.03 14.89 -3.61
N THR A 45 1.73 16.17 -3.37
CA THR A 45 2.59 17.29 -3.76
C THR A 45 3.84 17.42 -2.88
N ILE A 46 3.69 17.26 -1.56
CA ILE A 46 4.77 17.58 -0.61
C ILE A 46 5.69 16.39 -0.37
N SER A 47 5.10 15.23 -0.11
CA SER A 47 5.83 13.99 0.11
C SER A 47 5.77 13.08 -1.11
N GLY A 48 4.60 12.96 -1.74
CA GLY A 48 4.38 11.83 -2.65
C GLY A 48 4.30 10.51 -1.89
N LEU A 49 4.43 9.42 -2.66
CA LEU A 49 4.58 8.05 -2.15
C LEU A 49 5.96 7.53 -2.53
N PRO A 50 6.49 6.50 -1.84
CA PRO A 50 7.76 5.89 -2.22
C PRO A 50 7.65 5.24 -3.60
N VAL A 51 8.72 5.22 -4.40
CA VAL A 51 8.68 4.56 -5.72
C VAL A 51 8.37 3.06 -5.58
N TYR A 52 8.89 2.43 -4.52
CA TYR A 52 8.60 1.05 -4.13
C TYR A 52 8.42 0.95 -2.63
N ALA A 53 7.56 0.06 -2.16
CA ALA A 53 7.44 -0.28 -0.75
C ALA A 53 7.06 -1.75 -0.59
N SER A 54 7.43 -2.36 0.52
CA SER A 54 6.89 -3.66 0.88
C SER A 54 5.40 -3.53 1.27
N PRO A 55 4.58 -4.55 1.01
CA PRO A 55 4.90 -5.81 0.32
C PRO A 55 4.63 -5.73 -1.18
N PHE A 56 5.69 -5.70 -1.98
CA PHE A 56 5.62 -5.66 -3.45
C PHE A 56 4.66 -4.60 -4.01
N LEU A 57 4.76 -3.39 -3.48
CA LEU A 57 4.04 -2.20 -3.93
C LEU A 57 4.98 -1.33 -4.76
N SER A 58 4.47 -0.77 -5.84
CA SER A 58 5.12 0.31 -6.57
C SER A 58 4.14 1.46 -6.74
N PHE A 59 4.63 2.69 -6.69
CA PHE A 59 3.78 3.88 -6.82
C PHE A 59 4.17 4.73 -8.01
N ALA A 60 3.16 5.41 -8.53
CA ALA A 60 3.26 6.20 -9.73
C ALA A 60 4.13 7.45 -9.51
N ASP A 61 4.81 7.90 -10.56
CA ASP A 61 5.65 9.09 -10.55
C ASP A 61 4.98 10.30 -11.24
N ASP A 62 5.68 11.43 -11.24
CA ASP A 62 5.25 12.68 -11.88
C ASP A 62 5.48 12.69 -13.41
N SER A 63 5.69 11.52 -14.02
CA SER A 63 5.89 11.43 -15.45
C SER A 63 4.57 11.49 -16.23
N THR A 64 4.69 11.67 -17.53
CA THR A 64 3.58 11.55 -18.48
C THR A 64 3.41 10.12 -19.00
N SER A 65 4.19 9.16 -18.50
CA SER A 65 4.09 7.74 -18.86
C SER A 65 2.69 7.25 -18.53
N ILE A 66 2.09 6.48 -19.43
CA ILE A 66 0.79 5.83 -19.18
C ILE A 66 0.93 4.66 -18.21
N ILE A 67 2.15 4.12 -18.06
CA ILE A 67 2.45 2.96 -17.22
C ILE A 67 2.90 3.43 -15.85
N ASP A 68 3.90 4.31 -15.80
CA ASP A 68 4.60 4.68 -14.58
C ASP A 68 4.05 5.95 -13.94
N GLY A 69 3.43 6.83 -14.73
CA GLY A 69 2.91 8.11 -14.26
C GLY A 69 1.55 7.97 -13.60
N ILE A 70 1.22 8.92 -12.72
CA ILE A 70 -0.12 9.05 -12.17
C ILE A 70 -1.11 9.41 -13.31
N ASN A 71 -2.17 8.62 -13.45
CA ASN A 71 -3.14 8.75 -14.52
C ASN A 71 -4.55 8.39 -14.06
N LYS A 72 -5.56 8.83 -14.82
CA LYS A 72 -6.89 8.23 -14.65
C LYS A 72 -6.83 6.78 -15.10
N LEU A 73 -7.52 5.89 -14.42
CA LEU A 73 -7.57 4.48 -14.81
C LEU A 73 -8.12 4.32 -16.24
N THR A 74 -9.08 5.17 -16.62
CA THR A 74 -9.70 5.24 -17.95
C THR A 74 -8.76 5.70 -19.05
N GLU A 75 -7.62 6.31 -18.72
CA GLU A 75 -6.56 6.61 -19.69
C GLU A 75 -5.71 5.38 -19.99
N GLN A 76 -5.56 4.47 -19.02
CA GLN A 76 -4.71 3.28 -19.11
C GLN A 76 -5.44 2.06 -19.67
N PHE A 77 -6.73 1.95 -19.39
CA PHE A 77 -7.56 0.81 -19.77
C PHE A 77 -8.83 1.25 -20.49
N ASN A 78 -9.26 0.44 -21.46
CA ASN A 78 -10.51 0.65 -22.18
C ASN A 78 -11.62 -0.24 -21.59
N PHE A 79 -12.58 0.39 -20.93
CA PHE A 79 -13.72 -0.29 -20.30
C PHE A 79 -14.97 -0.33 -21.21
N GLY A 80 -14.85 0.10 -22.47
CA GLY A 80 -15.95 0.13 -23.42
C GLY A 80 -17.14 0.92 -22.89
N ASN A 81 -18.29 0.27 -22.77
CA ASN A 81 -19.53 0.91 -22.29
C ASN A 81 -19.50 1.28 -20.79
N LEU A 82 -18.53 0.77 -20.03
CA LEU A 82 -18.39 1.05 -18.60
C LEU A 82 -17.41 2.20 -18.30
N GLN A 83 -16.86 2.88 -19.32
CA GLN A 83 -15.84 3.92 -19.15
C GLN A 83 -16.21 4.98 -18.09
N ALA A 84 -17.47 5.44 -18.09
CA ALA A 84 -17.94 6.45 -17.15
C ALA A 84 -17.94 5.96 -15.68
N GLU A 85 -18.09 4.66 -15.43
CA GLU A 85 -18.05 4.08 -14.08
C GLU A 85 -16.65 4.14 -13.46
N TYR A 86 -15.62 4.02 -14.30
CA TYR A 86 -14.22 3.98 -13.88
C TYR A 86 -13.52 5.34 -13.89
N GLU A 87 -14.17 6.40 -14.39
CA GLU A 87 -13.61 7.76 -14.48
C GLU A 87 -13.26 8.36 -13.11
N LYS A 88 -13.90 7.84 -12.05
CA LYS A 88 -13.65 8.21 -10.65
C LYS A 88 -12.29 7.72 -10.11
N TYR A 89 -11.66 6.77 -10.78
CA TYR A 89 -10.44 6.11 -10.31
C TYR A 89 -9.19 6.76 -10.87
N ILE A 90 -8.31 7.17 -9.96
CA ILE A 90 -6.97 7.68 -10.28
C ILE A 90 -5.96 6.62 -9.87
N ASN A 91 -5.24 6.06 -10.84
CA ASN A 91 -4.22 5.08 -10.55
C ASN A 91 -2.98 5.77 -9.97
N ILE A 92 -2.60 5.35 -8.76
CA ILE A 92 -1.46 5.87 -8.00
C ILE A 92 -0.36 4.83 -7.80
N GLY A 93 -0.53 3.60 -8.30
CA GLY A 93 0.47 2.54 -8.12
C GLY A 93 -0.03 1.16 -8.51
N LEU A 94 0.78 0.15 -8.26
CA LEU A 94 0.48 -1.25 -8.51
C LEU A 94 0.80 -2.08 -7.28
N CYS A 95 0.04 -3.16 -7.09
CA CYS A 95 0.30 -4.18 -6.08
C CYS A 95 0.32 -5.57 -6.71
N ARG A 96 1.04 -6.50 -6.07
CA ARG A 96 1.07 -7.94 -6.43
C ARG A 96 1.24 -8.15 -7.95
N ASP A 97 0.30 -8.83 -8.58
CA ASP A 97 0.29 -9.23 -9.99
C ASP A 97 0.06 -8.07 -10.98
N GLY A 98 0.41 -6.84 -10.60
CA GLY A 98 0.21 -5.62 -11.39
C GLY A 98 -1.21 -5.07 -11.29
N ASP A 99 -1.94 -5.37 -10.21
CA ASP A 99 -3.27 -4.82 -9.98
C ASP A 99 -3.18 -3.33 -9.58
N PRO A 100 -3.96 -2.45 -10.22
CA PRO A 100 -3.95 -1.02 -9.90
C PRO A 100 -4.33 -0.72 -8.45
N ILE A 101 -3.53 0.12 -7.79
CA ILE A 101 -3.86 0.82 -6.56
C ILE A 101 -4.43 2.17 -6.98
N VAL A 102 -5.68 2.45 -6.61
CA VAL A 102 -6.41 3.64 -7.08
C VAL A 102 -6.93 4.49 -5.94
N VAL A 103 -7.02 5.79 -6.18
CA VAL A 103 -7.84 6.73 -5.40
C VAL A 103 -9.24 6.73 -6.00
N ASN A 104 -10.25 6.44 -5.17
CA ASN A 104 -11.65 6.58 -5.55
C ASN A 104 -12.17 7.98 -5.18
N THR A 105 -12.17 8.88 -6.16
CA THR A 105 -12.61 10.28 -5.96
C THR A 105 -14.11 10.42 -5.65
N SER A 106 -14.91 9.36 -5.86
CA SER A 106 -16.33 9.35 -5.48
C SER A 106 -16.57 8.90 -4.02
N SER A 107 -15.53 8.37 -3.35
CA SER A 107 -15.60 7.80 -2.00
C SER A 107 -14.60 8.48 -1.07
N ASN A 108 -14.61 9.81 -1.03
CA ASN A 108 -13.71 10.63 -0.18
C ASN A 108 -12.22 10.25 -0.29
N ASP A 109 -11.75 9.99 -1.51
CA ASP A 109 -10.36 9.54 -1.79
C ASP A 109 -9.94 8.27 -1.04
N GLN A 110 -10.88 7.34 -0.83
CA GLN A 110 -10.56 6.00 -0.37
C GLN A 110 -9.57 5.32 -1.33
N ILE A 111 -8.64 4.56 -0.77
CA ILE A 111 -7.68 3.78 -1.53
C ILE A 111 -8.23 2.36 -1.75
N GLU A 112 -8.23 1.92 -3.00
CA GLU A 112 -8.74 0.62 -3.42
C GLU A 112 -7.70 -0.09 -4.28
N GLN A 113 -7.69 -1.42 -4.25
CA GLN A 113 -7.10 -2.25 -5.30
C GLN A 113 -8.19 -2.60 -6.30
N LEU A 114 -7.87 -2.61 -7.59
CA LEU A 114 -8.76 -3.15 -8.62
C LEU A 114 -8.16 -4.45 -9.16
N GLU A 115 -8.83 -5.57 -8.92
CA GLU A 115 -8.36 -6.88 -9.37
C GLU A 115 -8.52 -7.04 -10.89
N HIS A 116 -7.44 -6.84 -11.64
CA HIS A 116 -7.47 -6.85 -13.11
C HIS A 116 -7.98 -8.20 -13.65
N LYS A 117 -7.59 -9.32 -13.02
CA LYS A 117 -8.02 -10.68 -13.39
C LYS A 117 -9.50 -10.97 -13.06
N ASN A 118 -10.15 -10.13 -12.27
CA ASN A 118 -11.51 -10.33 -11.80
C ASN A 118 -12.39 -9.12 -12.16
N ASN A 119 -12.31 -8.70 -13.44
CA ASN A 119 -13.08 -7.60 -14.02
C ASN A 119 -12.96 -6.28 -13.23
N PHE A 120 -11.76 -5.98 -12.71
CA PHE A 120 -11.49 -4.79 -11.90
C PHE A 120 -12.42 -4.68 -10.68
N GLN A 121 -12.74 -5.82 -10.07
CA GLN A 121 -13.46 -5.81 -8.80
C GLN A 121 -12.65 -5.01 -7.77
N SER A 122 -13.34 -4.05 -7.15
CA SER A 122 -12.75 -3.23 -6.08
C SER A 122 -12.58 -4.05 -4.80
N VAL A 123 -11.38 -3.94 -4.24
CA VAL A 123 -10.98 -4.49 -2.95
C VAL A 123 -10.50 -3.32 -2.08
N PHE A 124 -10.96 -3.28 -0.82
CA PHE A 124 -10.57 -2.22 0.11
C PHE A 124 -9.06 -2.27 0.36
N PHE A 125 -8.39 -1.12 0.27
CA PHE A 125 -6.97 -1.00 0.57
C PHE A 125 -6.79 -0.19 1.85
N ASN A 126 -7.15 1.09 1.83
CA ASN A 126 -7.10 1.96 3.01
C ASN A 126 -8.19 3.03 2.95
N THR A 127 -8.59 3.53 4.11
CA THR A 127 -9.60 4.58 4.25
C THR A 127 -9.19 5.88 3.53
N SER A 128 -7.89 6.20 3.50
CA SER A 128 -7.36 7.35 2.74
C SER A 128 -5.84 7.25 2.53
N ILE A 129 -5.27 8.19 1.78
CA ILE A 129 -3.82 8.30 1.57
C ILE A 129 -3.02 8.40 2.87
N ASN A 130 -3.57 9.06 3.91
CA ASN A 130 -2.94 9.17 5.22
C ASN A 130 -2.83 7.80 5.90
N HIS A 131 -3.89 7.00 5.83
CA HIS A 131 -3.91 5.65 6.40
C HIS A 131 -2.93 4.74 5.66
N LEU A 132 -2.91 4.82 4.32
CA LEU A 132 -1.91 4.12 3.50
C LEU A 132 -0.48 4.49 3.94
N ALA A 133 -0.16 5.79 4.03
CA ALA A 133 1.17 6.25 4.43
C ALA A 133 1.61 5.71 5.80
N ASN A 134 0.69 5.67 6.77
CA ASN A 134 0.96 5.07 8.07
C ASN A 134 1.21 3.56 7.97
N PHE A 135 0.40 2.84 7.19
CA PHE A 135 0.60 1.41 6.96
C PHE A 135 1.95 1.10 6.30
N LEU A 136 2.40 1.92 5.34
CA LEU A 136 3.71 1.77 4.72
C LEU A 136 4.84 1.90 5.75
N ILE A 137 4.75 2.87 6.67
CA ILE A 137 5.75 3.03 7.75
C ILE A 137 5.73 1.84 8.70
N ILE A 138 4.53 1.43 9.14
CA ILE A 138 4.35 0.32 10.08
C ILE A 138 4.91 -0.98 9.48
N TYR A 139 4.60 -1.27 8.22
CA TYR A 139 5.07 -2.49 7.55
C TYR A 139 6.58 -2.46 7.32
N ARG A 140 7.14 -1.31 6.91
CA ARG A 140 8.59 -1.13 6.82
C ARG A 140 9.28 -1.37 8.16
N ASP A 141 8.76 -0.80 9.25
CA ASP A 141 9.39 -0.94 10.57
C ASP A 141 9.31 -2.39 11.08
N PHE A 142 8.24 -3.12 10.73
CA PHE A 142 8.15 -4.57 10.96
C PHE A 142 9.22 -5.36 10.20
N GLU A 143 9.44 -5.07 8.92
CA GLU A 143 10.54 -5.68 8.16
C GLU A 143 11.92 -5.29 8.71
N ASP A 144 12.12 -4.03 9.11
CA ASP A 144 13.38 -3.59 9.72
C ASP A 144 13.66 -4.32 11.05
N ASP A 145 12.62 -4.63 11.83
CA ASP A 145 12.74 -5.43 13.05
C ASP A 145 13.14 -6.88 12.72
N ILE A 146 12.52 -7.50 11.72
CA ILE A 146 12.88 -8.85 11.26
C ILE A 146 14.31 -8.89 10.73
N MET A 147 14.67 -7.94 9.86
CA MET A 147 15.99 -7.84 9.25
C MET A 147 17.08 -7.70 10.33
N ARG A 148 16.82 -6.92 11.38
CA ARG A 148 17.77 -6.73 12.48
C ARG A 148 18.00 -8.00 13.29
N GLU A 149 16.96 -8.79 13.50
CA GLU A 149 17.02 -9.98 14.37
C GLU A 149 17.42 -11.26 13.63
N TYR A 150 16.95 -11.42 12.40
CA TYR A 150 17.05 -12.65 11.61
C TYR A 150 17.75 -12.47 10.26
N GLY A 151 18.12 -11.24 9.90
CA GLY A 151 18.78 -10.93 8.63
C GLY A 151 17.89 -11.18 7.40
N GLU A 152 18.53 -11.27 6.24
CA GLU A 152 17.85 -11.49 4.95
C GLU A 152 17.05 -12.80 4.91
N GLU A 153 17.52 -13.85 5.60
CA GLU A 153 16.80 -15.11 5.72
C GLU A 153 15.49 -14.94 6.49
N GLY A 154 15.46 -14.03 7.47
CA GLY A 154 14.25 -13.61 8.16
C GLY A 154 13.19 -13.10 7.20
N ILE A 155 13.56 -12.13 6.37
CA ILE A 155 12.65 -11.51 5.38
C ILE A 155 12.23 -12.53 4.32
N ARG A 156 13.20 -13.24 3.74
CA ARG A 156 12.96 -14.19 2.63
C ARG A 156 11.96 -15.29 3.01
N ASN A 157 12.02 -15.77 4.24
CA ASN A 157 11.22 -16.90 4.69
C ASN A 157 10.02 -16.48 5.57
N CYS A 158 9.71 -15.18 5.65
CA CYS A 158 8.71 -14.64 6.56
C CYS A 158 8.92 -15.11 8.01
N TYR A 159 10.17 -15.20 8.45
CA TYR A 159 10.51 -15.68 9.78
C TYR A 159 10.51 -14.52 10.78
N PHE A 160 9.43 -14.43 11.53
CA PHE A 160 9.20 -13.47 12.62
C PHE A 160 8.65 -14.18 13.86
N THR A 161 8.57 -13.48 14.98
CA THR A 161 7.93 -13.97 16.21
C THR A 161 6.44 -13.63 16.25
N ASP A 162 5.67 -14.37 17.05
CA ASP A 162 4.26 -14.03 17.31
C ASP A 162 4.13 -12.62 17.92
N ALA A 163 5.08 -12.23 18.76
CA ALA A 163 5.11 -10.90 19.36
C ALA A 163 5.29 -9.78 18.32
N GLN A 164 6.21 -9.94 17.37
CA GLN A 164 6.40 -8.99 16.26
C GLN A 164 5.13 -8.87 15.41
N PHE A 165 4.51 -10.00 15.08
CA PHE A 165 3.27 -10.01 14.29
C PHE A 165 2.08 -9.34 15.01
N GLU A 166 1.92 -9.61 16.31
CA GLU A 166 0.84 -8.99 17.08
C GLU A 166 1.07 -7.47 17.26
N ILE A 167 2.32 -7.00 17.34
CA ILE A 167 2.64 -5.56 17.34
C ILE A 167 2.24 -4.94 15.99
N LEU A 168 2.68 -5.53 14.88
CA LEU A 168 2.32 -5.10 13.52
C LEU A 168 0.79 -4.96 13.38
N LYS A 169 0.08 -6.05 13.67
CA LYS A 169 -1.37 -6.11 13.54
C LYS A 169 -2.07 -5.08 14.42
N LYS A 170 -1.64 -4.93 15.67
CA LYS A 170 -2.21 -3.95 16.60
C LYS A 170 -2.04 -2.53 16.08
N GLN A 171 -0.85 -2.15 15.61
CA GLN A 171 -0.60 -0.82 15.06
C GLN A 171 -1.47 -0.55 13.83
N MET A 172 -1.60 -1.52 12.92
CA MET A 172 -2.48 -1.40 11.74
C MET A 172 -3.96 -1.24 12.13
N ILE A 173 -4.45 -1.98 13.13
CA ILE A 173 -5.84 -1.85 13.64
C ILE A 173 -6.08 -0.46 14.22
N GLU A 174 -5.14 0.05 15.02
CA GLU A 174 -5.27 1.37 15.64
C GLU A 174 -5.41 2.47 14.57
N ILE A 175 -4.69 2.33 13.45
CA ILE A 175 -4.70 3.28 12.34
C ILE A 175 -5.95 3.13 11.47
N ASP A 176 -6.22 1.92 10.95
CA ASP A 176 -7.26 1.69 9.95
C ASP A 176 -7.80 0.25 10.05
N GLU A 177 -8.59 -0.01 11.10
CA GLU A 177 -9.20 -1.32 11.34
C GLU A 177 -9.94 -1.86 10.11
N LEU A 178 -10.58 -1.00 9.32
CA LEU A 178 -11.32 -1.41 8.12
C LEU A 178 -10.44 -2.14 7.11
N ALA A 179 -9.16 -1.74 6.98
CA ALA A 179 -8.19 -2.38 6.09
C ALA A 179 -7.90 -3.85 6.46
N LEU A 180 -8.18 -4.25 7.69
CA LEU A 180 -7.97 -5.61 8.20
C LEU A 180 -9.27 -6.40 8.38
N THR A 181 -10.42 -5.83 7.99
CA THR A 181 -11.73 -6.48 8.09
C THR A 181 -12.30 -6.82 6.72
N GLY A 182 -13.25 -7.75 6.68
CA GLY A 182 -13.93 -8.12 5.44
C GLY A 182 -12.98 -8.67 4.38
N ARG A 183 -13.10 -8.15 3.16
CA ARG A 183 -12.19 -8.42 2.03
C ARG A 183 -11.37 -7.14 1.81
N GLY A 184 -10.07 -7.23 2.08
CA GLY A 184 -9.15 -6.10 1.95
C GLY A 184 -7.72 -6.59 1.74
N PHE A 185 -6.94 -5.79 1.01
CA PHE A 185 -5.58 -6.14 0.61
C PHE A 185 -4.71 -6.51 1.82
N TRP A 186 -4.67 -5.64 2.83
CA TRP A 186 -3.80 -5.82 4.00
C TRP A 186 -4.18 -7.00 4.86
N LYS A 187 -5.49 -7.31 4.97
CA LYS A 187 -5.93 -8.52 5.64
C LYS A 187 -5.37 -9.77 4.95
N GLU A 188 -5.55 -9.86 3.63
CA GLU A 188 -5.06 -10.98 2.84
C GLU A 188 -3.53 -11.08 2.93
N GLU A 189 -2.84 -9.95 2.94
CA GLU A 189 -1.39 -9.90 3.06
C GLU A 189 -0.89 -10.46 4.41
N LEU A 190 -1.53 -10.06 5.51
CA LEU A 190 -1.22 -10.62 6.83
C LEU A 190 -1.49 -12.13 6.89
N GLU A 191 -2.53 -12.61 6.23
CA GLU A 191 -2.83 -14.05 6.11
C GLU A 191 -1.76 -14.78 5.28
N ILE A 192 -1.28 -14.17 4.20
CA ILE A 192 -0.20 -14.71 3.35
C ILE A 192 1.08 -14.88 4.15
N ILE A 193 1.57 -13.83 4.83
CA ILE A 193 2.85 -13.92 5.55
C ILE A 193 2.79 -14.90 6.73
N LEU A 194 1.62 -15.07 7.36
CA LEU A 194 1.40 -16.11 8.38
C LEU A 194 1.47 -17.52 7.78
N SER A 195 0.87 -17.72 6.61
CA SER A 195 0.93 -19.01 5.90
C SER A 195 2.37 -19.34 5.52
N LEU A 196 3.09 -18.39 4.92
CA LEU A 196 4.49 -18.58 4.51
C LEU A 196 5.39 -18.89 5.71
N ARG A 197 5.21 -18.18 6.83
CA ARG A 197 5.93 -18.47 8.08
C ARG A 197 5.66 -19.88 8.57
N LYS A 198 4.41 -20.34 8.53
CA LYS A 198 4.03 -21.68 8.97
C LYS A 198 4.74 -22.75 8.13
N ASP A 199 4.69 -22.61 6.80
CA ASP A 199 5.32 -23.56 5.87
C ASP A 199 6.84 -23.62 6.10
N TYR A 200 7.49 -22.47 6.33
CA TYR A 200 8.90 -22.42 6.68
C TYR A 200 9.21 -23.16 7.99
N LEU A 201 8.46 -22.92 9.05
CA LEU A 201 8.64 -23.60 10.34
C LEU A 201 8.41 -25.11 10.26
N GLU A 202 7.51 -25.58 9.40
CA GLU A 202 7.30 -27.01 9.15
C GLU A 202 8.52 -27.62 8.44
N SER A 203 9.06 -26.95 7.42
CA SER A 203 10.26 -27.42 6.70
C SER A 203 11.51 -27.53 7.59
N LEU A 204 11.65 -26.70 8.62
CA LEU A 204 12.77 -26.78 9.58
C LEU A 204 12.67 -28.02 10.49
N LYS A 205 11.45 -28.47 10.80
CA LYS A 205 11.23 -29.68 11.61
C LYS A 205 11.59 -30.92 10.82
N GLU A 206 11.19 -30.97 9.55
CA GLU A 206 11.52 -32.09 8.65
C GLU A 206 13.03 -32.26 8.47
N GLN A 207 13.79 -31.16 8.39
CA GLN A 207 15.25 -31.19 8.28
C GLN A 207 15.98 -31.58 9.57
N THR A 208 15.33 -31.52 10.73
CA THR A 208 15.92 -31.91 12.02
C THR A 208 15.59 -33.34 12.44
N GLU A 209 14.72 -34.02 11.70
CA GLU A 209 14.33 -35.41 11.92
C GLU A 209 15.05 -36.41 10.98
N GLU A 210 15.88 -35.93 10.04
CA GLU A 210 16.81 -36.70 9.19
C GLU A 210 18.25 -36.74 9.74
#